data_AF-A0A814LM36-F1
#
_entry.id   AF-A0A814LM36-F1
#
_cell.length_a   1.000
_cell.length_b   1.000
_cell.length_c   1.000
_cell.angle_alpha   90.00
_cell.angle_beta   90.00
_cell.angle_gamma   90.00
#
_symmetry.space_group_name_H-M   'P 1'
#
loop_
_entity.id
_entity.type
_entity.pdbx_description
1 polymer ?
#
loop_
_entity_poly.entity_id
_entity_poly.type
_entity_poly.pdbx_seq_one_letter_code
_entity_poly.pdbx_strand_id
1 'polypeptide(L)'
;MVVSVGLMPSSSISTSPADVQTIIRLAEEKIRIKTIALGLRVTEFFHDFDRLRSGYVTASQFKRCLDTNLRLQLSSVEEELLFQKYDLKHDGSICYREFCDIINRKYPETTITPYPENFTNAAPPYLNSWRSTRHVGTEDESERLQNVLQRIATYCKQRGIDVLSIMEQYDKHKMGEITDSQFYRAFIGPQLTEADMTLLRDKYSDPGKPGLINYLNFVQDLNTYSRTNEITVSTTDNSNIQQIPFVGVEERAEQRSI
;
A
#
# COMPACT_ATOMS: atom_id res chain seq x y z
N MET A 1 -59.46 -6.45 21.96
CA MET A 1 -58.28 -7.24 21.55
C MET A 1 -57.94 -6.82 20.13
N VAL A 2 -57.01 -5.86 19.97
CA VAL A 2 -56.22 -5.61 18.76
C VAL A 2 -55.07 -4.71 19.21
N VAL A 3 -53.87 -5.29 19.22
CA VAL A 3 -52.63 -4.64 19.65
C VAL A 3 -52.05 -3.97 18.41
N SER A 4 -51.99 -2.64 18.38
CA SER A 4 -51.35 -1.90 17.30
C SER A 4 -49.85 -2.20 17.28
N VAL A 5 -49.39 -2.75 16.17
CA VAL A 5 -47.98 -3.07 15.91
C VAL A 5 -47.25 -1.76 15.67
N GLY A 6 -46.35 -1.40 16.60
CA GLY A 6 -45.47 -0.25 16.45
C GLY A 6 -44.49 -0.48 15.31
N LEU A 7 -44.57 0.35 14.26
CA LEU A 7 -43.49 0.53 13.30
C LEU A 7 -42.28 1.11 14.03
N MET A 8 -41.13 0.43 13.93
CA MET A 8 -39.86 0.96 14.39
C MET A 8 -39.39 2.09 13.46
N PRO A 9 -38.79 3.16 13.99
CA PRO A 9 -38.17 4.18 13.14
C PRO A 9 -36.85 3.65 12.59
N SER A 10 -36.76 3.54 11.27
CA SER A 10 -35.52 3.42 10.52
C SER A 10 -34.60 4.59 10.89
N SER A 11 -33.47 4.30 11.50
CA SER A 11 -32.48 5.31 11.92
C SER A 11 -31.79 5.91 10.69
N SER A 12 -32.34 6.98 10.15
CA SER A 12 -31.69 7.81 9.12
C SER A 12 -30.55 8.59 9.76
N ILE A 13 -29.32 8.20 9.46
CA ILE A 13 -28.12 8.91 9.86
C ILE A 13 -28.07 10.23 9.07
N SER A 14 -28.32 11.35 9.75
CA SER A 14 -28.16 12.70 9.22
C SER A 14 -26.66 13.05 9.16
N THR A 15 -25.95 12.58 8.13
CA THR A 15 -24.54 12.96 7.87
C THR A 15 -24.47 13.99 6.74
N SER A 16 -23.61 15.02 6.86
CA SER A 16 -23.41 16.01 5.81
C SER A 16 -22.85 15.35 4.54
N PRO A 17 -23.20 15.81 3.32
CA PRO A 17 -22.59 15.32 2.09
C PRO A 17 -21.05 15.38 2.09
N ALA A 18 -20.46 16.36 2.79
CA ALA A 18 -19.01 16.47 2.95
C ALA A 18 -18.43 15.35 3.84
N ASP A 19 -19.17 14.92 4.87
CA ASP A 19 -18.76 13.84 5.77
C ASP A 19 -18.83 12.49 5.05
N VAL A 20 -19.89 12.27 4.26
CA VAL A 20 -20.05 11.05 3.45
C VAL A 20 -18.88 10.87 2.48
N GLN A 21 -18.51 11.93 1.75
CA GLN A 21 -17.37 11.90 0.83
C GLN A 21 -16.05 11.67 1.57
N THR A 22 -15.90 12.20 2.78
CA THR A 22 -14.72 11.97 3.61
C THR A 22 -14.62 10.50 4.04
N ILE A 23 -15.72 9.89 4.48
CA ILE A 23 -15.76 8.47 4.86
C ILE A 23 -15.37 7.57 3.67
N ILE A 24 -15.93 7.83 2.49
CA ILE A 24 -15.60 7.06 1.28
C ILE A 24 -14.11 7.16 0.95
N ARG A 25 -13.55 8.39 0.95
CA ARG A 25 -12.12 8.59 0.70
C ARG A 25 -11.24 7.86 1.71
N LEU A 26 -11.61 7.89 2.99
CA LEU A 26 -10.88 7.17 4.04
C LEU A 26 -10.96 5.65 3.85
N ALA A 27 -12.11 5.12 3.44
CA ALA A 27 -12.28 3.71 3.14
C ALA A 27 -11.42 3.27 1.94
N GLU A 28 -11.45 4.04 0.85
CA GLU A 28 -10.59 3.82 -0.32
C GLU A 28 -9.11 3.88 0.03
N GLU A 29 -8.71 4.84 0.85
CA GLU A 29 -7.32 4.97 1.28
C GLU A 29 -6.89 3.78 2.15
N LYS A 30 -7.73 3.31 3.08
CA LYS A 30 -7.47 2.09 3.87
C LYS A 30 -7.22 0.88 2.96
N ILE A 31 -8.05 0.69 1.93
CA ILE A 31 -7.93 -0.40 0.96
C ILE A 31 -6.65 -0.25 0.13
N ARG A 32 -6.37 0.96 -0.38
CA ARG A 32 -5.18 1.26 -1.18
C ARG A 32 -3.91 0.96 -0.40
N ILE A 33 -3.82 1.50 0.81
CA ILE A 33 -2.74 1.26 1.76
C ILE A 33 -2.54 -0.26 1.89
N LYS A 34 -3.58 -1.00 2.28
CA LYS A 34 -3.49 -2.46 2.50
C LYS A 34 -3.03 -3.22 1.27
N THR A 35 -3.55 -2.88 0.10
CA THR A 35 -3.17 -3.48 -1.18
C THR A 35 -1.68 -3.30 -1.45
N ILE A 36 -1.15 -2.08 -1.27
CA ILE A 36 0.25 -1.75 -1.53
C ILE A 36 1.20 -2.51 -0.60
N ALA A 37 0.90 -2.58 0.70
CA ALA A 37 1.78 -3.28 1.64
C ALA A 37 1.84 -4.79 1.38
N LEU A 38 0.71 -5.40 1.04
CA LEU A 38 0.67 -6.80 0.68
C LEU A 38 1.24 -7.07 -0.72
N GLY A 39 1.56 -6.01 -1.49
CA GLY A 39 2.05 -6.12 -2.85
C GLY A 39 1.02 -6.73 -3.81
N LEU A 40 -0.26 -6.69 -3.46
CA LEU A 40 -1.34 -7.33 -4.21
C LEU A 40 -1.83 -6.42 -5.33
N ARG A 41 -2.41 -7.02 -6.38
CA ARG A 41 -3.15 -6.28 -7.41
C ARG A 41 -4.64 -6.48 -7.17
N VAL A 42 -5.35 -5.42 -6.83
CA VAL A 42 -6.78 -5.48 -6.48
C VAL A 42 -7.63 -6.09 -7.59
N THR A 43 -7.24 -5.87 -8.84
CA THR A 43 -7.91 -6.41 -10.03
C THR A 43 -7.95 -7.93 -10.04
N GLU A 44 -6.95 -8.60 -9.46
CA GLU A 44 -6.86 -10.07 -9.43
C GLU A 44 -7.93 -10.69 -8.52
N PHE A 45 -8.44 -9.95 -7.53
CA PHE A 45 -9.40 -10.47 -6.55
C PHE A 45 -10.74 -10.84 -7.17
N PHE A 46 -11.11 -10.17 -8.27
CA PHE A 46 -12.44 -10.28 -8.88
C PHE A 46 -12.48 -11.25 -10.06
N HIS A 47 -11.33 -11.76 -10.52
CA HIS A 47 -11.23 -12.56 -11.74
C HIS A 47 -12.11 -13.82 -11.70
N ASP A 48 -12.20 -14.49 -10.55
CA ASP A 48 -12.99 -15.72 -10.39
C ASP A 48 -14.50 -15.47 -10.38
N PHE A 49 -14.91 -14.25 -10.03
CA PHE A 49 -16.31 -13.84 -9.92
C PHE A 49 -16.86 -13.20 -11.20
N ASP A 50 -16.00 -12.63 -12.05
CA ASP A 50 -16.36 -12.01 -13.33
C ASP A 50 -15.79 -12.79 -14.54
N ARG A 51 -16.21 -14.05 -14.69
CA ARG A 51 -15.75 -14.94 -15.78
C ARG A 51 -16.02 -14.39 -17.19
N LEU A 52 -17.06 -13.57 -17.33
CA LEU A 52 -17.45 -12.94 -18.59
C LEU A 52 -16.74 -11.60 -18.84
N ARG A 53 -15.85 -11.17 -17.94
CA ARG A 53 -15.13 -9.88 -18.02
C ARG A 53 -16.07 -8.69 -18.22
N SER A 54 -17.23 -8.73 -17.58
CA SER A 54 -18.23 -7.67 -17.61
C SER A 54 -17.75 -6.40 -16.92
N GLY A 55 -16.82 -6.50 -15.96
CA GLY A 55 -16.39 -5.42 -15.08
C GLY A 55 -17.28 -5.20 -13.85
N TYR A 56 -18.26 -6.08 -13.62
CA TYR A 56 -19.23 -5.98 -12.53
C TYR A 56 -19.27 -7.25 -11.68
N VAL A 57 -19.51 -7.08 -10.38
CA VAL A 57 -19.74 -8.17 -9.42
C VAL A 57 -20.87 -7.79 -8.47
N THR A 58 -21.51 -8.73 -7.78
CA THR A 58 -22.51 -8.39 -6.75
C THR A 58 -21.84 -7.73 -5.54
N ALA A 59 -22.59 -6.93 -4.76
CA ALA A 59 -22.06 -6.35 -3.51
C ALA A 59 -21.50 -7.42 -2.54
N SER A 60 -22.16 -8.58 -2.46
CA SER A 60 -21.70 -9.72 -1.63
C SER A 60 -20.39 -10.34 -2.13
N GLN A 61 -20.23 -10.46 -3.45
CA GLN A 61 -18.97 -10.91 -4.07
C GLN A 61 -17.88 -9.87 -3.84
N PHE A 62 -18.19 -8.59 -4.02
CA PHE A 62 -17.24 -7.49 -3.81
C PHE A 62 -16.70 -7.49 -2.38
N LYS A 63 -17.60 -7.53 -1.39
CA LYS A 63 -17.24 -7.67 0.02
C LYS A 63 -16.35 -8.88 0.27
N ARG A 64 -16.77 -10.06 -0.21
CA ARG A 64 -16.00 -11.29 -0.05
C ARG A 64 -14.60 -11.18 -0.65
N CYS A 65 -14.44 -10.52 -1.79
CA CYS A 65 -13.14 -10.28 -2.42
C CYS A 65 -12.23 -9.45 -1.51
N LEU A 66 -12.74 -8.36 -0.92
CA LEU A 66 -11.97 -7.53 0.00
C LEU A 66 -11.65 -8.26 1.31
N ASP A 67 -12.62 -8.93 1.91
CA ASP A 67 -12.44 -9.67 3.17
C ASP A 67 -11.41 -10.79 3.03
N THR A 68 -11.45 -11.53 1.91
CA THR A 68 -10.57 -12.69 1.70
C THR A 68 -9.14 -12.28 1.37
N ASN A 69 -8.96 -11.25 0.53
CA ASN A 69 -7.65 -10.89 0.00
C ASN A 69 -6.94 -9.80 0.83
N LEU A 70 -7.69 -8.83 1.34
CA LEU A 70 -7.12 -7.73 2.12
C LEU A 70 -7.20 -7.98 3.63
N ARG A 71 -8.08 -8.89 4.07
CA ARG A 71 -8.34 -9.17 5.49
C ARG A 71 -8.56 -7.88 6.28
N LEU A 72 -9.24 -6.93 5.64
CA LEU A 72 -9.50 -5.58 6.11
C LEU A 72 -10.93 -5.55 6.67
N GLN A 73 -11.10 -5.06 7.90
CA GLN A 73 -12.43 -4.83 8.46
C GLN A 73 -12.88 -3.42 8.14
N LEU A 74 -13.75 -3.27 7.15
CA LEU A 74 -14.51 -2.05 6.94
C LEU A 74 -15.71 -2.05 7.87
N SER A 75 -16.08 -0.87 8.37
CA SER A 75 -17.35 -0.71 9.08
C SER A 75 -18.52 -0.87 8.11
N SER A 76 -19.69 -1.27 8.62
CA SER A 76 -20.89 -1.43 7.79
C SER A 76 -21.25 -0.15 7.02
N VAL A 77 -20.96 1.02 7.60
CA VAL A 77 -21.18 2.33 6.96
C VAL A 77 -20.21 2.54 5.80
N GLU A 78 -18.92 2.22 5.97
CA GLU A 78 -17.94 2.33 4.90
C GLU A 78 -18.26 1.38 3.74
N GLU A 79 -18.66 0.14 4.05
CA GLU A 79 -19.08 -0.84 3.04
C GLU A 79 -20.28 -0.33 2.23
N GLU A 80 -21.34 0.12 2.92
CA GLU A 80 -22.55 0.61 2.28
C GLU A 80 -22.28 1.83 1.38
N LEU A 81 -21.45 2.76 1.85
CA LEU A 81 -21.07 3.93 1.07
C LEU A 81 -20.20 3.60 -0.15
N LEU A 82 -19.30 2.60 -0.03
CA LEU A 82 -18.56 2.11 -1.19
C LEU A 82 -19.49 1.42 -2.20
N PHE A 83 -20.44 0.61 -1.73
CA PHE A 83 -21.41 -0.03 -2.62
C PHE A 83 -22.24 1.02 -3.37
N GLN A 84 -22.73 2.04 -2.67
CA GLN A 84 -23.48 3.13 -3.29
C GLN A 84 -22.64 3.92 -4.31
N LYS A 85 -21.36 4.18 -4.02
CA LYS A 85 -20.47 4.89 -4.95
C LYS A 85 -20.23 4.11 -6.26
N TYR A 86 -20.08 2.79 -6.17
CA TYR A 86 -19.67 1.95 -7.30
C TYR A 86 -20.82 1.17 -7.95
N ASP A 87 -22.04 1.26 -7.43
CA ASP A 87 -23.27 0.83 -8.10
C ASP A 87 -23.69 1.84 -9.19
N LEU A 88 -22.89 1.90 -10.25
CA LEU A 88 -23.06 2.85 -11.35
C LEU A 88 -24.31 2.57 -12.21
N LYS A 89 -24.86 1.36 -12.11
CA LYS A 89 -26.06 0.93 -12.84
C LYS A 89 -27.33 1.04 -12.00
N HIS A 90 -27.20 1.27 -10.70
CA HIS A 90 -28.31 1.27 -9.74
C HIS A 90 -29.12 -0.04 -9.77
N ASP A 91 -28.44 -1.16 -10.04
CA ASP A 91 -29.01 -2.51 -10.10
C ASP A 91 -28.44 -3.44 -9.02
N GLY A 92 -27.65 -2.88 -8.09
CA GLY A 92 -26.95 -3.63 -7.04
C GLY A 92 -25.67 -4.32 -7.51
N SER A 93 -25.26 -4.11 -8.76
CA SER A 93 -23.97 -4.58 -9.28
C SER A 93 -22.88 -3.51 -9.13
N ILE A 94 -21.74 -3.92 -8.59
CA ILE A 94 -20.61 -3.05 -8.29
C ILE A 94 -19.62 -3.06 -9.45
N CYS A 95 -19.34 -1.87 -10.00
CA CYS A 95 -18.29 -1.68 -11.00
C CYS A 95 -16.91 -1.76 -10.32
N TYR A 96 -16.39 -2.98 -10.17
CA TYR A 96 -15.11 -3.20 -9.50
C TYR A 96 -13.93 -2.64 -10.29
N ARG A 97 -14.07 -2.40 -11.60
CA ARG A 97 -13.02 -1.79 -12.43
C ARG A 97 -12.74 -0.36 -12.04
N GLU A 98 -13.78 0.46 -11.91
CA GLU A 98 -13.61 1.85 -11.46
C GLU A 98 -13.08 1.91 -10.04
N PHE A 99 -13.52 1.00 -9.17
CA PHE A 99 -12.91 0.83 -7.87
C PHE A 99 -11.41 0.53 -7.97
N CYS A 100 -11.01 -0.47 -8.75
CA CYS A 100 -9.60 -0.83 -8.92
C CYS A 100 -8.78 0.32 -9.51
N ASP A 101 -9.31 1.06 -10.48
CA ASP A 101 -8.63 2.19 -11.09
C ASP A 101 -8.39 3.30 -10.07
N ILE A 102 -9.40 3.65 -9.26
CA ILE A 102 -9.22 4.59 -8.16
C ILE A 102 -8.17 4.09 -7.18
N ILE A 103 -8.23 2.83 -6.75
CA ILE A 103 -7.28 2.29 -5.78
C ILE A 103 -5.84 2.27 -6.34
N ASN A 104 -5.67 1.93 -7.61
CA ASN A 104 -4.35 1.83 -8.26
C ASN A 104 -3.77 3.18 -8.72
N ARG A 105 -4.57 4.25 -8.79
CA ARG A 105 -4.06 5.59 -9.14
C ARG A 105 -3.00 6.03 -8.14
N LYS A 106 -1.81 6.37 -8.66
CA LYS A 106 -0.66 6.85 -7.88
C LYS A 106 -0.88 8.24 -7.25
N TYR A 107 -1.87 8.99 -7.74
CA TYR A 107 -2.22 10.34 -7.24
C TYR A 107 -3.74 10.55 -7.29
N PRO A 108 -4.37 11.10 -6.24
CA PRO A 108 -5.79 11.46 -6.29
C PRO A 108 -6.00 12.67 -7.21
N GLU A 109 -6.94 12.58 -8.16
CA GLU A 109 -7.27 13.61 -9.17
C GLU A 109 -7.95 14.87 -8.60
N THR A 110 -7.70 15.26 -7.36
CA THR A 110 -8.34 16.48 -6.79
C THR A 110 -7.39 17.25 -5.90
N THR A 111 -6.38 17.85 -6.51
CA THR A 111 -5.64 18.99 -5.92
C THR A 111 -5.83 20.22 -6.81
N ILE A 112 -6.96 20.90 -6.66
CA ILE A 112 -6.98 22.38 -6.69
C ILE A 112 -7.10 22.82 -5.23
N THR A 113 -6.09 22.48 -4.46
CA THR A 113 -5.62 23.25 -3.30
C THR A 113 -4.10 23.21 -3.44
N PRO A 114 -3.39 24.35 -3.31
CA PRO A 114 -1.95 24.34 -3.31
C PRO A 114 -1.50 23.51 -2.11
N TYR A 115 -1.14 22.27 -2.37
CA TYR A 115 -0.42 21.44 -1.43
C TYR A 115 0.89 22.20 -1.13
N PRO A 116 1.19 22.55 0.12
CA PRO A 116 2.44 23.24 0.43
C PRO A 116 3.60 22.35 -0.03
N GLU A 117 4.47 22.94 -0.86
CA GLU A 117 5.47 22.28 -1.74
C GLU A 117 6.59 21.51 -1.01
N ASN A 118 6.41 21.12 0.25
CA ASN A 118 7.47 20.63 1.12
C ASN A 118 7.25 19.18 1.62
N PHE A 119 6.49 18.35 0.90
CA PHE A 119 6.54 16.90 1.15
C PHE A 119 7.60 16.27 0.24
N THR A 120 8.75 16.03 0.84
CA THR A 120 9.78 15.12 0.34
C THR A 120 9.17 13.76 -0.03
N ASN A 121 9.79 13.06 -0.99
CA ASN A 121 9.41 11.75 -1.57
C ASN A 121 9.38 10.59 -0.55
N ALA A 122 8.74 10.76 0.59
CA ALA A 122 8.51 9.72 1.58
C ALA A 122 7.20 8.99 1.26
N ALA A 123 7.28 7.67 1.11
CA ALA A 123 6.11 6.82 0.89
C ALA A 123 5.02 7.10 1.96
N PRO A 124 3.73 7.16 1.58
CA PRO A 124 2.66 7.59 2.47
C PRO A 124 2.60 6.76 3.77
N PRO A 125 2.21 7.38 4.90
CA PRO A 125 2.08 6.72 6.20
C PRO A 125 0.97 5.66 6.17
N TYR A 126 1.26 4.48 6.70
CA TYR A 126 0.44 3.28 6.55
C TYR A 126 -0.53 3.13 7.73
N LEU A 127 -1.83 2.89 7.45
CA LEU A 127 -2.84 2.32 8.38
C LEU A 127 -2.82 2.87 9.82
N ASN A 128 -2.84 4.19 10.02
CA ASN A 128 -2.76 4.84 11.34
C ASN A 128 -1.53 4.46 12.19
N SER A 129 -0.60 3.68 11.63
CA SER A 129 0.67 3.36 12.25
C SER A 129 1.64 4.47 11.92
N TRP A 130 2.11 5.13 12.96
CA TRP A 130 3.10 6.17 12.83
C TRP A 130 4.37 5.48 12.34
N ARG A 131 4.86 5.82 11.12
CA ARG A 131 6.25 5.52 10.78
C ARG A 131 7.09 6.09 11.92
N SER A 132 7.99 5.30 12.51
CA SER A 132 8.92 5.80 13.50
C SER A 132 9.56 7.08 12.93
N THR A 133 9.25 8.22 13.55
CA THR A 133 9.84 9.53 13.22
C THR A 133 11.27 9.61 13.75
N ARG A 134 11.82 8.51 14.29
CA ARG A 134 13.26 8.40 14.43
C ARG A 134 13.85 8.54 13.05
N HIS A 135 14.48 9.70 12.84
CA HIS A 135 15.67 9.78 12.03
C HIS A 135 16.54 8.61 12.50
N VAL A 136 16.56 7.52 11.72
CA VAL A 136 17.70 6.60 11.71
C VAL A 136 18.89 7.56 11.60
N GLY A 137 19.82 7.44 12.55
CA GLY A 137 20.80 8.48 12.87
C GLY A 137 21.73 8.77 11.70
N THR A 138 22.88 9.34 12.03
CA THR A 138 24.00 9.69 11.12
C THR A 138 23.99 8.97 9.77
N GLU A 139 24.32 9.64 8.66
CA GLU A 139 24.32 9.10 7.28
C GLU A 139 24.75 7.61 7.18
N ASP A 140 25.80 7.23 7.92
CA ASP A 140 26.31 5.85 8.06
C ASP A 140 25.26 4.80 8.52
N GLU A 141 24.38 5.14 9.47
CA GLU A 141 23.30 4.24 9.94
C GLU A 141 22.22 4.07 8.88
N SER A 142 21.94 5.11 8.10
CA SER A 142 20.98 5.06 7.00
C SER A 142 21.49 4.18 5.86
N GLU A 143 22.76 4.33 5.46
CA GLU A 143 23.40 3.45 4.48
C GLU A 143 23.43 1.99 4.96
N ARG A 144 23.80 1.77 6.23
CA ARG A 144 23.81 0.45 6.85
C ARG A 144 22.42 -0.20 6.84
N LEU A 145 21.38 0.54 7.20
CA LEU A 145 20.00 0.05 7.17
C LEU A 145 19.57 -0.34 5.76
N GLN A 146 19.88 0.47 4.74
CA GLN A 146 19.60 0.14 3.34
C GLN A 146 20.31 -1.15 2.92
N ASN A 147 21.58 -1.32 3.27
CA ASN A 147 22.33 -2.55 2.98
C ASN A 147 21.70 -3.79 3.65
N VAL A 148 21.30 -3.66 4.91
CA VAL A 148 20.61 -4.74 5.66
C VAL A 148 19.29 -5.11 4.98
N LEU A 149 18.44 -4.13 4.65
CA LEU A 149 17.16 -4.37 3.97
C LEU A 149 17.36 -5.03 2.60
N GLN A 150 18.35 -4.58 1.84
CA GLN A 150 18.70 -5.16 0.55
C GLN A 150 19.14 -6.62 0.66
N ARG A 151 19.98 -6.95 1.66
CA ARG A 151 20.42 -8.33 1.93
C ARG A 151 19.26 -9.23 2.30
N ILE A 152 18.34 -8.77 3.15
CA ILE A 152 17.14 -9.51 3.54
C ILE A 152 16.23 -9.74 2.33
N ALA A 153 15.90 -8.69 1.58
CA ALA A 153 15.03 -8.78 0.41
C ALA A 153 15.57 -9.77 -0.62
N THR A 154 16.87 -9.71 -0.89
CA THR A 154 17.55 -10.64 -1.81
C THR A 154 17.48 -12.08 -1.32
N TYR A 155 17.74 -12.31 -0.02
CA TYR A 155 17.67 -13.64 0.60
C TYR A 155 16.26 -14.23 0.53
N CYS A 156 15.23 -13.45 0.88
CA CYS A 156 13.84 -13.89 0.84
C CYS A 156 13.42 -14.21 -0.60
N LYS A 157 13.76 -13.36 -1.57
CA LYS A 157 13.45 -13.55 -2.98
C LYS A 157 14.06 -14.83 -3.55
N GLN A 158 15.36 -15.04 -3.34
CA GLN A 158 16.09 -16.20 -3.86
C GLN A 158 15.55 -17.53 -3.32
N ARG A 159 14.92 -17.51 -2.14
CA ARG A 159 14.40 -18.70 -1.46
C ARG A 159 12.88 -18.81 -1.49
N GLY A 160 12.18 -17.88 -2.16
CA GLY A 160 10.72 -17.83 -2.19
C GLY A 160 10.07 -17.70 -0.81
N ILE A 161 10.72 -16.99 0.12
CA ILE A 161 10.22 -16.80 1.49
C ILE A 161 9.17 -15.70 1.51
N ASP A 162 7.96 -16.05 1.90
CA ASP A 162 6.89 -15.10 2.18
C ASP A 162 6.96 -14.60 3.63
N VAL A 163 7.65 -13.46 3.81
CA VAL A 163 7.86 -12.83 5.11
C VAL A 163 6.54 -12.43 5.77
N LEU A 164 5.55 -12.01 4.97
CA LEU A 164 4.23 -11.63 5.47
C LEU A 164 3.58 -12.80 6.19
N SER A 165 3.47 -13.95 5.53
CA SER A 165 2.86 -15.16 6.08
C SER A 165 3.53 -15.62 7.38
N ILE A 166 4.86 -15.50 7.47
CA ILE A 166 5.61 -15.87 8.67
C ILE A 166 5.31 -14.92 9.83
N MET A 167 5.23 -13.60 9.61
CA MET A 167 4.97 -12.66 10.69
C MET A 167 3.49 -12.64 11.11
N GLU A 168 2.58 -12.88 10.18
CA GLU A 168 1.14 -12.97 10.43
C GLU A 168 0.76 -14.04 11.47
N GLN A 169 1.57 -15.09 11.63
CA GLN A 169 1.31 -16.17 12.60
C GLN A 169 1.41 -15.69 14.06
N TYR A 170 2.16 -14.61 14.30
CA TYR A 170 2.34 -14.01 15.62
C TYR A 170 1.32 -12.92 15.92
N ASP A 171 0.70 -12.35 14.89
CA ASP A 171 -0.32 -11.31 14.96
C ASP A 171 -1.72 -11.93 14.95
N LYS A 172 -2.15 -12.48 16.10
CA LYS A 172 -3.46 -13.14 16.25
C LYS A 172 -4.63 -12.22 15.89
N HIS A 173 -4.51 -10.94 16.21
CA HIS A 173 -5.56 -9.93 16.03
C HIS A 173 -5.43 -9.17 14.70
N LYS A 174 -4.42 -9.48 13.89
CA LYS A 174 -4.20 -8.92 12.54
C LYS A 174 -4.10 -7.40 12.53
N MET A 175 -3.47 -6.86 13.58
CA MET A 175 -3.30 -5.42 13.77
C MET A 175 -2.15 -4.84 12.94
N GLY A 176 -1.33 -5.68 12.31
CA GLY A 176 -0.13 -5.26 11.57
C GLY A 176 1.09 -5.00 12.47
N GLU A 177 0.97 -5.39 13.74
CA GLU A 177 1.97 -5.17 14.79
C GLU A 177 2.25 -6.50 15.49
N ILE A 178 3.52 -6.73 15.83
CA ILE A 178 3.96 -7.86 16.65
C ILE A 178 4.95 -7.37 17.70
N THR A 179 5.12 -8.10 18.80
CA THR A 179 6.10 -7.71 19.82
C THR A 179 7.53 -7.86 19.31
N ASP A 180 8.48 -7.13 19.92
CA ASP A 180 9.92 -7.28 19.65
C ASP A 180 10.33 -8.77 19.60
N SER A 181 10.08 -9.52 20.68
CA SER A 181 10.44 -10.94 20.77
C SER A 181 9.73 -11.84 19.75
N GLN A 182 8.57 -11.43 19.24
CA GLN A 182 7.91 -12.13 18.15
C GLN A 182 8.59 -11.83 16.81
N PHE A 183 8.97 -10.58 16.56
CA PHE A 183 9.74 -10.20 15.37
C PHE A 183 11.08 -10.94 15.29
N TYR A 184 11.84 -11.00 16.39
CA TYR A 184 13.09 -11.77 16.46
C TYR A 184 12.89 -13.27 16.15
N ARG A 185 11.79 -13.86 16.66
CA ARG A 185 11.47 -15.28 16.41
C ARG A 185 10.95 -15.53 15.00
N ALA A 186 10.23 -14.58 14.44
CA ALA A 186 9.70 -14.63 13.08
C ALA A 186 10.76 -14.36 12.01
N PHE A 187 11.90 -13.77 12.40
CA PHE A 187 12.93 -13.37 11.46
C PHE A 187 13.59 -14.59 10.80
N ILE A 188 13.29 -14.78 9.52
CA ILE A 188 13.94 -15.79 8.67
C ILE A 188 14.70 -15.05 7.58
N GLY A 189 15.99 -14.85 7.79
CA GLY A 189 16.84 -14.02 6.95
C GLY A 189 18.32 -14.43 6.97
N PRO A 190 19.20 -13.63 6.33
CA PRO A 190 20.63 -13.82 6.44
C PRO A 190 21.10 -13.61 7.89
N GLN A 191 22.31 -14.05 8.22
CA GLN A 191 22.91 -13.70 9.50
C GLN A 191 23.10 -12.18 9.59
N LEU A 192 22.49 -11.59 10.60
CA LEU A 192 22.55 -10.18 10.95
C LEU A 192 23.25 -10.00 12.29
N THR A 193 23.95 -8.89 12.45
CA THR A 193 24.53 -8.53 13.75
C THR A 193 23.43 -8.02 14.70
N GLU A 194 23.70 -8.04 16.01
CA GLU A 194 22.76 -7.48 17.00
C GLU A 194 22.46 -5.99 16.73
N ALA A 195 23.47 -5.24 16.28
CA ALA A 195 23.31 -3.85 15.85
C ALA A 195 22.38 -3.71 14.63
N ASP A 196 22.48 -4.59 13.63
CA ASP A 196 21.59 -4.57 12.47
C ASP A 196 20.14 -4.89 12.88
N MET A 197 19.95 -5.87 13.77
CA MET A 197 18.62 -6.20 14.29
C MET A 197 18.03 -5.05 15.12
N THR A 198 18.87 -4.37 15.90
CA THR A 198 18.46 -3.18 16.66
C THR A 198 18.05 -2.03 15.73
N LEU A 199 18.78 -1.81 14.62
CA LEU A 199 18.40 -0.83 13.61
C LEU A 199 17.04 -1.13 12.98
N LEU A 200 16.77 -2.40 12.63
CA LEU A 200 15.47 -2.82 12.12
C LEU A 200 14.36 -2.59 13.15
N ARG A 201 14.57 -3.05 14.39
CA ARG A 201 13.62 -2.84 15.50
C ARG A 201 13.29 -1.36 15.64
N ASP A 202 14.29 -0.50 15.74
CA ASP A 202 14.09 0.92 16.00
C ASP A 202 13.44 1.64 14.82
N LYS A 203 13.72 1.20 13.59
CA LYS A 203 13.08 1.70 12.37
C LYS A 203 11.59 1.39 12.32
N TYR A 204 11.21 0.17 12.71
CA TYR A 204 9.84 -0.33 12.56
C TYR A 204 9.03 -0.33 13.87
N SER A 205 9.60 0.13 14.98
CA SER A 205 8.90 0.31 16.25
C SER A 205 7.76 1.33 16.12
N ASP A 206 6.63 1.05 16.76
CA ASP A 206 5.49 1.97 16.82
C ASP A 206 5.71 3.02 17.93
N PRO A 207 5.77 4.33 17.59
CA PRO A 207 5.93 5.40 18.57
C PRO A 207 4.81 5.49 19.63
N GLY A 208 3.59 5.10 19.26
CA GLY A 208 2.42 5.13 20.13
C GLY A 208 2.27 3.86 20.99
N LYS A 209 2.96 2.77 20.63
CA LYS A 209 2.91 1.49 21.34
C LYS A 209 4.31 0.89 21.53
N PRO A 210 5.07 1.35 22.54
CA PRO A 210 6.42 0.88 22.79
C PRO A 210 6.50 -0.65 22.93
N GLY A 211 7.48 -1.25 22.23
CA GLY A 211 7.71 -2.71 22.22
C GLY A 211 6.89 -3.48 21.19
N LEU A 212 6.10 -2.77 20.37
CA LEU A 212 5.48 -3.31 19.16
C LEU A 212 6.21 -2.82 17.92
N ILE A 213 6.40 -3.75 16.98
CA ILE A 213 7.00 -3.53 15.68
C ILE A 213 5.92 -3.65 14.61
N ASN A 214 5.84 -2.64 13.75
CA ASN A 214 5.00 -2.66 12.57
C ASN A 214 5.66 -3.50 11.47
N TYR A 215 5.35 -4.78 11.44
CA TYR A 215 5.92 -5.70 10.48
C TYR A 215 5.41 -5.47 9.05
N LEU A 216 4.25 -4.82 8.87
CA LEU A 216 3.73 -4.48 7.55
C LEU A 216 4.62 -3.46 6.83
N ASN A 217 5.11 -2.44 7.57
CA ASN A 217 6.09 -1.49 7.06
C ASN A 217 7.40 -2.19 6.67
N PHE A 218 7.86 -3.14 7.49
CA PHE A 218 9.05 -3.93 7.19
C PHE A 218 8.88 -4.75 5.89
N VAL A 219 7.77 -5.50 5.76
CA VAL A 219 7.46 -6.29 4.56
C VAL A 219 7.36 -5.41 3.32
N GLN A 220 6.74 -4.24 3.41
CA GLN A 220 6.62 -3.30 2.30
C GLN A 220 7.99 -2.79 1.82
N ASP A 221 8.87 -2.44 2.75
CA ASP A 221 10.22 -2.00 2.40
C ASP A 221 10.97 -3.15 1.70
N LEU A 222 10.90 -4.38 2.22
CA LEU A 222 11.49 -5.55 1.55
C LEU A 222 10.96 -5.76 0.12
N ASN A 223 9.64 -5.63 -0.07
CA ASN A 223 9.00 -5.72 -1.39
C ASN A 223 9.49 -4.63 -2.34
N THR A 224 9.77 -3.43 -1.82
CA THR A 224 10.31 -2.31 -2.60
C THR A 224 11.74 -2.60 -3.06
N TYR A 225 12.63 -3.05 -2.15
CA TYR A 225 14.01 -3.44 -2.50
C TYR A 225 14.08 -4.64 -3.45
N SER A 226 13.13 -5.58 -3.34
CA SER A 226 13.02 -6.72 -4.25
C SER A 226 12.71 -6.29 -5.70
N ARG A 227 11.90 -5.23 -5.88
CA ARG A 227 11.55 -4.64 -7.19
C ARG A 227 12.67 -3.77 -7.75
N THR A 228 13.36 -2.99 -6.92
CA THR A 228 14.50 -2.16 -7.37
C THR A 228 15.60 -3.02 -8.00
N ASN A 229 15.84 -4.23 -7.48
CA ASN A 229 16.78 -5.19 -8.07
C ASN A 229 16.39 -5.67 -9.48
N GLU A 230 15.10 -5.69 -9.83
CA GLU A 230 14.67 -6.09 -11.19
C GLU A 230 15.00 -5.01 -12.22
N ILE A 231 14.94 -3.75 -11.81
CA ILE A 231 15.22 -2.58 -12.65
C ILE A 231 16.73 -2.45 -12.92
N THR A 232 17.57 -2.68 -11.91
CA THR A 232 19.04 -2.64 -12.09
C THR A 232 19.57 -3.83 -12.88
N VAL A 233 19.06 -5.05 -12.66
CA VAL A 233 19.49 -6.23 -13.43
C VAL A 233 19.08 -6.13 -14.90
N SER A 234 17.88 -5.61 -15.20
CA SER A 234 17.44 -5.39 -16.60
C SER A 234 18.20 -4.28 -17.35
N THR A 235 18.89 -3.38 -16.65
CA THR A 235 19.74 -2.35 -17.28
C THR A 235 21.15 -2.86 -17.59
N THR A 236 21.59 -3.98 -16.98
CA THR A 236 22.96 -4.49 -17.13
C THR A 236 23.12 -5.50 -18.28
N ASP A 237 22.02 -5.89 -18.95
CA ASP A 237 22.02 -6.92 -20.00
C ASP A 237 21.95 -6.36 -21.44
N ASN A 238 22.42 -5.12 -21.65
CA ASN A 238 22.67 -4.56 -22.98
C ASN A 238 24.14 -4.17 -23.14
N SER A 239 25.02 -5.18 -23.17
CA SER A 239 26.41 -5.03 -23.60
C SER A 239 26.60 -5.51 -25.05
N ASN A 240 25.97 -4.82 -26.01
CA ASN A 240 26.51 -4.54 -27.34
C ASN A 240 25.51 -3.76 -28.20
N ILE A 241 25.79 -2.50 -28.48
CA ILE A 241 25.99 -1.93 -29.85
C ILE A 241 26.22 -0.41 -29.72
N GLN A 242 27.47 -0.05 -29.98
CA GLN A 242 28.02 1.17 -30.58
C GLN A 242 27.74 2.55 -29.96
N GLN A 243 28.88 3.15 -29.57
CA GLN A 243 29.12 4.58 -29.37
C GLN A 243 28.41 5.45 -30.41
N ILE A 244 27.62 6.41 -29.94
CA ILE A 244 27.34 7.63 -30.69
C ILE A 244 27.92 8.78 -29.86
N PRO A 245 28.87 9.57 -30.40
CA PRO A 245 29.53 10.61 -29.64
C PRO A 245 28.58 11.78 -29.39
N PHE A 246 28.67 12.29 -28.16
CA PHE A 246 28.10 13.55 -27.72
C PHE A 246 28.64 14.69 -28.60
N VAL A 247 27.81 15.24 -29.49
CA VAL A 247 28.12 16.48 -30.22
C VAL A 247 27.46 17.63 -29.49
N GLY A 248 28.28 18.50 -28.92
CA GLY A 248 27.89 19.73 -28.26
C GLY A 248 27.15 20.66 -29.22
N VAL A 249 26.10 21.31 -28.70
CA VAL A 249 25.42 22.39 -29.39
C VAL A 249 26.31 23.62 -29.29
N GLU A 250 27.07 23.89 -30.35
CA GLU A 250 27.83 25.13 -30.50
C GLU A 250 27.01 26.12 -31.34
N GLU A 251 26.77 27.26 -30.72
CA GLU A 251 26.15 28.48 -31.19
C GLU A 251 26.83 29.01 -32.46
N ARG A 252 26.07 29.36 -33.52
CA ARG A 252 26.56 30.29 -34.54
C ARG A 252 25.45 31.16 -35.15
N ALA A 253 25.67 32.45 -34.97
CA ALA A 253 24.95 33.57 -35.52
C ALA A 253 25.15 33.73 -37.04
N GLU A 254 24.15 34.39 -37.64
CA GLU A 254 24.18 35.34 -38.75
C GLU A 254 25.12 35.12 -39.94
N GLN A 255 24.52 35.02 -41.15
CA GLN A 255 24.69 35.98 -42.24
C GLN A 255 23.94 35.47 -43.49
N ARG A 256 22.87 36.17 -43.90
CA ARG A 256 22.39 36.14 -45.29
C ARG A 256 22.57 37.53 -45.89
N SER A 257 23.56 37.63 -46.76
CA SER A 257 23.61 38.63 -47.81
C SER A 257 23.05 38.02 -49.11
N ILE A 258 22.43 38.93 -49.87
CA ILE A 258 21.87 38.82 -51.23
C ILE A 258 20.45 38.29 -51.30
#